data_AF-A0A7W9UHZ7-F1
#
_entry.id   AF-A0A7W9UHZ7-F1
#
_cell.length_a   1.000
_cell.length_b   1.000
_cell.length_c   1.000
_cell.angle_alpha   90.00
_cell.angle_beta   90.00
_cell.angle_gamma   90.00
#
_symmetry.space_group_name_H-M   'P 1'
#
loop_
_entity.id
_entity.type
_entity.pdbx_description
1 polymer ?
#
loop_
_entity_poly.entity_id
_entity_poly.type
_entity_poly.pdbx_seq_one_letter_code
_entity_poly.pdbx_strand_id
1 'polypeptide(L)'
;MSAGSWAVLFAVVLTFCAVVGMLVRTELDDRSDDDGEPCAGEFVAWTHAAPPRPFTVAGAHKVMQQHKDCRREECPRKAAAWRTLTDARRIRPDSGRSY
;
A
#
# COMPACT_ATOMS: atom_id res chain seq x y z
N MET A 1 -9.18 -2.09 48.45
CA MET A 1 -9.43 -2.66 47.10
C MET A 1 -9.14 -4.15 47.20
N SER A 2 -10.15 -5.02 47.08
CA SER A 2 -9.97 -6.46 47.27
C SER A 2 -9.14 -7.05 46.12
N ALA A 3 -8.40 -8.13 46.38
CA ALA A 3 -7.55 -8.80 45.38
C ALA A 3 -8.31 -9.20 44.10
N GLY A 4 -9.63 -9.42 44.19
CA GLY A 4 -10.50 -9.67 43.03
C GLY A 4 -10.64 -8.49 42.07
N SER A 5 -10.52 -7.23 42.53
CA SER A 5 -10.59 -6.06 41.64
C SER A 5 -9.42 -5.98 40.68
N TRP A 6 -8.21 -6.37 41.11
CA TRP A 6 -7.04 -6.37 40.24
C TRP A 6 -7.12 -7.45 39.15
N ALA A 7 -7.66 -8.62 39.48
CA ALA A 7 -7.87 -9.69 38.51
C ALA A 7 -8.83 -9.28 37.37
N VAL A 8 -9.92 -8.57 37.71
CA VAL A 8 -10.87 -8.06 36.71
C VAL A 8 -10.23 -6.99 35.83
N LEU A 9 -9.46 -6.05 36.41
CA LEU A 9 -8.77 -5.03 35.61
C LEU A 9 -7.76 -5.63 34.64
N PHE A 10 -6.96 -6.61 35.09
CA PHE A 10 -6.04 -7.31 34.18
C PHE A 10 -6.78 -8.07 33.09
N ALA A 11 -7.87 -8.77 33.41
CA ALA A 11 -8.67 -9.47 32.41
C ALA A 11 -9.24 -8.50 31.36
N VAL A 12 -9.76 -7.34 31.79
CA VAL A 12 -10.28 -6.31 30.87
C VAL A 12 -9.18 -5.73 30.00
N VAL A 13 -8.01 -5.40 30.58
CA VAL A 13 -6.86 -4.87 29.83
C VAL A 13 -6.34 -5.88 28.83
N LEU A 14 -6.18 -7.15 29.21
CA LEU A 14 -5.70 -8.20 28.30
C LEU A 14 -6.67 -8.43 27.14
N THR A 15 -7.98 -8.44 27.43
CA THR A 15 -9.03 -8.59 26.40
C THR A 15 -9.02 -7.39 25.45
N PHE A 16 -8.93 -6.17 25.98
CA PHE A 16 -8.84 -4.96 25.18
C PHE A 16 -7.57 -4.94 24.32
N CYS A 17 -6.41 -5.27 24.88
CA CYS A 17 -5.15 -5.39 24.14
C CYS A 17 -5.22 -6.45 23.04
N ALA A 18 -5.90 -7.58 23.28
CA ALA A 18 -6.09 -8.62 22.28
C ALA A 18 -7.01 -8.16 21.14
N VAL A 19 -8.13 -7.48 21.46
CA VAL A 19 -9.05 -6.91 20.46
C VAL A 19 -8.35 -5.84 19.63
N VAL A 20 -7.66 -4.89 20.27
CA VAL A 20 -6.89 -3.85 19.56
C VAL A 20 -5.79 -4.49 18.71
N GLY A 21 -5.06 -5.48 19.25
CA GLY A 21 -4.04 -6.20 18.50
C GLY A 21 -4.60 -6.95 17.28
N MET A 22 -5.79 -7.53 17.39
CA MET A 22 -6.49 -8.18 16.28
C MET A 22 -6.91 -7.17 15.22
N LEU A 23 -7.51 -6.04 15.62
CA LEU A 23 -7.92 -4.97 14.71
C LEU A 23 -6.70 -4.32 14.02
N VAL A 24 -5.57 -4.18 14.71
CA VAL A 24 -4.33 -3.71 14.09
C VAL A 24 -3.75 -4.76 13.14
N ARG A 25 -3.89 -6.05 13.46
CA ARG A 25 -3.44 -7.14 12.58
C ARG A 25 -4.30 -7.27 11.33
N THR A 26 -5.61 -7.06 11.40
CA THR A 26 -6.49 -7.15 10.22
C THR A 26 -6.11 -6.11 9.15
N GLU A 27 -5.61 -4.95 9.56
CA GLU A 27 -5.10 -3.91 8.66
C GLU A 27 -3.72 -4.26 8.05
N LEU A 28 -2.98 -5.20 8.64
CA LEU A 28 -1.68 -5.67 8.14
C LEU A 28 -1.81 -6.95 7.30
N ASP A 29 -2.83 -7.76 7.56
CA ASP A 29 -3.17 -8.97 6.81
C ASP A 29 -3.61 -8.63 5.37
N ASP A 30 -4.41 -7.55 5.20
CA ASP A 30 -4.75 -6.97 3.89
C ASP A 30 -3.50 -6.54 3.07
N ARG A 31 -2.36 -6.35 3.75
CA ARG A 31 -1.09 -5.97 3.13
C ARG A 31 -0.16 -7.16 2.84
N SER A 32 -0.48 -8.38 3.30
CA SER A 32 0.48 -9.50 3.33
C SER A 32 0.32 -10.54 2.21
N ASP A 33 -0.67 -10.42 1.32
CA ASP A 33 -0.86 -11.34 0.18
C ASP A 33 -0.07 -10.95 -1.11
N ASP A 34 1.10 -10.31 -0.98
CA ASP A 34 2.00 -10.00 -2.11
C ASP A 34 3.37 -10.67 -1.92
N ASP A 35 3.40 -11.97 -1.64
CA ASP A 35 4.57 -12.83 -1.86
C ASP A 35 4.76 -13.12 -3.36
N GLY A 36 4.85 -12.04 -4.14
CA GLY A 36 5.58 -12.02 -5.39
C GLY A 36 7.06 -11.82 -5.09
N GLU A 37 7.79 -12.92 -4.91
CA GLU A 37 9.24 -13.09 -5.11
C GLU A 37 10.09 -11.79 -5.07
N PRO A 38 10.84 -11.50 -3.99
CA PRO A 38 11.61 -10.26 -3.85
C PRO A 38 12.89 -10.31 -4.68
N CYS A 39 12.79 -9.96 -5.97
CA CYS A 39 13.95 -9.60 -6.77
C CYS A 39 14.37 -8.15 -6.44
N ALA A 40 15.18 -7.97 -5.39
CA ALA A 40 16.01 -6.78 -5.14
C ALA A 40 15.29 -5.40 -5.14
N GLY A 41 14.40 -5.16 -4.18
CA GLY A 41 13.33 -4.16 -4.33
C GLY A 41 13.27 -2.93 -3.41
N GLU A 42 14.16 -2.67 -2.45
CA GLU A 42 13.92 -1.54 -1.52
C GLU A 42 14.34 -0.16 -2.06
N PHE A 43 15.44 -0.07 -2.84
CA PHE A 43 15.88 1.19 -3.46
C PHE A 43 15.15 1.54 -4.77
N VAL A 44 14.43 0.58 -5.36
CA VAL A 44 13.81 0.74 -6.69
C VAL A 44 12.57 1.65 -6.62
N ALA A 45 11.91 1.75 -5.46
CA ALA A 45 10.68 2.54 -5.28
C ALA A 45 10.84 4.03 -5.66
N TRP A 46 12.01 4.61 -5.41
CA TRP A 46 12.32 6.01 -5.70
C TRP A 46 12.99 6.25 -7.06
N THR A 47 13.23 5.20 -7.84
CA THR A 47 13.82 5.36 -9.18
C THR A 47 12.81 5.95 -10.16
N HIS A 48 13.27 6.77 -11.10
CA HIS A 48 12.45 7.20 -12.24
C HIS A 48 12.47 6.18 -13.39
N ALA A 49 13.31 5.14 -13.29
CA ALA A 49 13.43 4.10 -14.28
C ALA A 49 12.13 3.30 -14.44
N ALA A 50 11.79 2.99 -15.69
CA ALA A 50 10.66 2.13 -15.98
C ALA A 50 10.87 0.75 -15.35
N PRO A 51 9.83 0.14 -14.77
CA PRO A 51 9.95 -1.22 -14.27
C PRO A 51 10.12 -2.20 -15.45
N PRO A 52 10.85 -3.31 -15.26
CA PRO A 52 11.01 -4.33 -16.29
C PRO A 52 9.71 -5.09 -16.59
N ARG A 53 8.73 -5.05 -15.68
CA ARG A 53 7.41 -5.67 -15.82
C ARG A 53 6.30 -4.68 -15.45
N PRO A 54 5.06 -4.86 -15.94
CA PRO A 54 3.91 -4.08 -15.48
C PRO A 54 3.72 -4.21 -13.96
N PHE A 55 3.17 -3.17 -13.33
CA PHE A 55 2.84 -3.23 -11.91
C PHE A 55 1.57 -4.06 -11.68
N THR A 56 1.39 -4.54 -10.45
CA THR A 56 0.05 -4.90 -9.97
C THR A 56 -0.77 -3.62 -9.79
N VAL A 57 -2.10 -3.72 -9.74
CA VAL A 57 -2.98 -2.55 -9.55
C VAL A 57 -2.64 -1.83 -8.22
N ALA A 58 -2.45 -2.59 -7.13
CA ALA A 58 -2.05 -2.05 -5.84
C ALA A 58 -0.66 -1.38 -5.90
N GLY A 59 0.32 -2.03 -6.53
CA GLY A 59 1.65 -1.46 -6.74
C GLY A 59 1.63 -0.17 -7.57
N ALA A 60 0.77 -0.10 -8.59
CA ALA A 60 0.61 1.09 -9.41
C ALA A 60 0.01 2.28 -8.63
N HIS A 61 -0.95 2.03 -7.74
CA HIS A 61 -1.47 3.06 -6.83
C HIS A 61 -0.37 3.59 -5.89
N LYS A 62 0.45 2.70 -5.33
CA LYS A 62 1.58 3.09 -4.47
C LYS A 62 2.61 3.94 -5.22
N VAL A 63 2.96 3.58 -6.45
CA VAL A 63 3.88 4.37 -7.29
C VAL A 63 3.30 5.75 -7.60
N MET A 64 1.98 5.84 -7.88
CA MET A 64 1.30 7.12 -8.09
C MET A 64 1.39 8.04 -6.86
N GLN A 65 1.30 7.48 -5.66
CA GLN A 65 1.44 8.22 -4.41
C GLN A 65 2.89 8.67 -4.17
N GLN A 66 3.87 7.79 -4.42
CA GLN A 66 5.29 8.07 -4.24
C GLN A 66 5.80 9.13 -5.22
N HIS A 67 5.34 9.07 -6.47
CA HIS A 67 5.75 9.99 -7.55
C HIS A 67 4.73 11.12 -7.74
N LYS A 68 4.09 11.59 -6.66
CA LYS A 68 3.05 12.63 -6.74
C LYS A 68 3.55 13.90 -7.43
N ASP A 69 4.79 14.30 -7.14
CA ASP A 69 5.41 15.53 -7.61
C ASP A 69 6.02 15.40 -9.02
N CYS A 70 6.21 14.16 -9.49
CA CYS A 70 6.75 13.90 -10.82
C CYS A 70 5.69 14.13 -11.89
N ARG A 71 6.08 14.67 -13.05
CA ARG A 71 5.21 14.67 -14.23
C ARG A 71 5.18 13.28 -14.87
N ARG A 72 4.04 12.95 -15.48
CA ARG A 72 3.85 11.63 -16.10
C ARG A 72 4.76 11.45 -17.31
N GLU A 73 4.96 12.50 -18.12
CA GLU A 73 5.84 12.42 -19.30
C GLU A 73 7.33 12.29 -18.92
N GLU A 74 7.74 12.87 -17.78
CA GLU A 74 9.14 12.94 -17.34
C GLU A 74 9.55 11.76 -16.44
N CYS A 75 8.59 11.01 -15.90
CA CYS A 75 8.85 9.85 -15.04
C CYS A 75 8.33 8.55 -15.68
N PRO A 76 9.21 7.77 -16.34
CA PRO A 76 8.86 6.47 -16.94
C PRO A 76 8.19 5.51 -15.97
N ARG A 77 8.60 5.52 -14.69
CA ARG A 77 7.97 4.70 -13.64
C ARG A 77 6.51 5.09 -13.38
N LYS A 78 6.23 6.40 -13.28
CA LYS A 78 4.87 6.93 -13.13
C LYS A 78 4.03 6.63 -14.37
N ALA A 79 4.60 6.76 -15.56
CA ALA A 79 3.92 6.41 -16.81
C ALA A 79 3.52 4.92 -16.85
N ALA A 80 4.41 4.01 -16.43
CA ALA A 80 4.10 2.57 -16.38
C ALA A 80 2.99 2.24 -15.37
N ALA A 81 3.01 2.88 -14.18
CA ALA A 81 1.93 2.76 -13.20
C ALA A 81 0.61 3.32 -13.74
N TRP A 82 0.65 4.45 -14.44
CA TRP A 82 -0.54 5.05 -15.04
C TRP A 82 -1.19 4.12 -16.07
N ARG A 83 -0.39 3.55 -16.98
CA ARG A 83 -0.86 2.59 -17.99
C ARG A 83 -1.54 1.40 -17.33
N THR A 84 -0.90 0.82 -16.31
CA THR A 84 -1.47 -0.30 -15.54
C THR A 84 -2.86 0.04 -14.98
N LEU A 85 -3.03 1.24 -14.41
CA LEU A 85 -4.32 1.67 -13.84
C LEU A 85 -5.36 2.01 -14.92
N THR A 86 -4.94 2.51 -16.08
CA THR A 86 -5.83 2.75 -17.22
C THR A 86 -6.31 1.45 -17.85
N ASP A 87 -5.41 0.49 -18.06
CA ASP A 87 -5.73 -0.83 -18.60
C ASP A 87 -6.68 -1.60 -17.67
N ALA A 88 -6.47 -1.48 -16.35
CA ALA A 88 -7.37 -2.01 -15.33
C ALA A 88 -8.67 -1.19 -15.15
N ARG A 89 -8.88 -0.14 -15.96
CA ARG A 89 -10.04 0.78 -15.90
C ARG A 89 -10.26 1.43 -14.53
N ARG A 90 -9.19 1.64 -13.76
CA ARG A 90 -9.20 2.36 -12.46
C ARG A 90 -9.02 3.87 -12.63
N ILE A 91 -8.38 4.30 -13.71
CA ILE A 91 -8.23 5.72 -14.07
C ILE A 91 -8.80 5.94 -15.46
N ARG A 92 -9.72 6.89 -15.60
CA ARG A 92 -10.17 7.40 -16.90
C ARG A 92 -9.28 8.58 -17.30
N PRO A 93 -8.56 8.50 -18.43
CA PRO A 93 -7.82 9.65 -18.96
C PRO A 93 -8.78 10.80 -19.23
N ASP A 94 -8.45 12.00 -18.78
CA ASP A 94 -9.16 13.19 -19.21
C ASP A 94 -8.78 13.49 -20.66
N SER A 95 -9.67 13.18 -21.59
CA SER A 95 -9.47 13.33 -23.03
C SER A 95 -9.26 14.79 -23.46
N GLY A 96 -9.60 15.76 -22.61
CA GLY A 96 -9.35 17.19 -22.86
C GLY A 96 -7.95 17.66 -22.47
N ARG A 97 -7.19 16.86 -21.72
CA ARG A 97 -5.86 17.21 -21.21
C ARG A 97 -4.78 16.31 -21.83
N SER A 98 -4.72 16.29 -23.15
CA SER A 98 -3.55 15.81 -23.89
C SER A 98 -2.49 16.92 -23.91
N TYR A 99 -1.44 16.77 -23.09
CA TYR A 99 -0.18 17.49 -23.26
C TYR A 99 0.84 16.55 -23.89
#